data_AF-A0A2U1F8A2-F1
#
_entry.id   AF-A0A2U1F8A2-F1
#
_cell.length_a   1.000
_cell.length_b   1.000
_cell.length_c   1.000
_cell.angle_alpha   90.00
_cell.angle_beta   90.00
_cell.angle_gamma   90.00
#
_symmetry.space_group_name_H-M   'P 1'
#
loop_
_entity.id
_entity.type
_entity.pdbx_description
1 polymer ?
#
loop_
_entity_poly.entity_id
_entity_poly.type
_entity_poly.pdbx_seq_one_letter_code
_entity_poly.pdbx_strand_id
1 'polypeptide(L)' 'MMRIIAAYHTEYPTAGVVHMRDMLRLRGYLVNAKRVRRLMRKMNILVIYPQKSLTKGTVASYVHPYLLRGFR' A
#
# COMPACT_ATOMS: atom_id res chain seq x y z
N MET A 1 -8.13 15.78 -11.01
CA MET A 1 -7.55 14.50 -10.51
C MET A 1 -8.30 13.93 -9.32
N MET A 2 -8.56 14.69 -8.25
CA MET A 2 -9.24 14.18 -7.05
C MET A 2 -10.62 13.57 -7.36
N ARG A 3 -11.46 14.23 -8.18
CA ARG A 3 -12.75 13.67 -8.62
C ARG A 3 -12.63 12.34 -9.39
N ILE A 4 -11.64 12.23 -10.28
CA ILE A 4 -11.38 11.01 -11.07
C ILE A 4 -10.94 9.87 -10.14
N ILE A 5 -10.08 10.19 -9.17
CA ILE A 5 -9.63 9.25 -8.15
C ILE A 5 -10.81 8.76 -7.30
N ALA A 6 -11.66 9.67 -6.82
CA ALA A 6 -12.81 9.33 -6.00
C ALA A 6 -13.83 8.45 -6.75
N ALA A 7 -14.15 8.80 -8.00
CA ALA A 7 -15.03 7.99 -8.85
C ALA A 7 -14.46 6.58 -9.06
N TYR A 8 -13.18 6.50 -9.45
CA TYR A 8 -12.54 5.20 -9.68
C TYR A 8 -12.42 4.35 -8.41
N HIS A 9 -12.20 4.97 -7.25
CA HIS A 9 -12.16 4.23 -5.98
C HIS A 9 -13.54 3.67 -5.59
N THR A 10 -14.62 4.35 -5.98
CA THR A 10 -16.00 3.88 -5.73
C THR A 10 -16.29 2.63 -6.55
N GLU A 11 -15.80 2.56 -7.78
CA GLU A 11 -15.91 1.37 -8.64
C GLU A 11 -14.93 0.25 -8.23
N TYR A 12 -13.70 0.62 -7.84
CA TYR A 12 -12.59 -0.30 -7.57
C TYR A 12 -11.95 -0.02 -6.19
N PRO A 13 -12.56 -0.46 -5.08
CA PRO A 13 -12.07 -0.16 -3.72
C PRO A 13 -10.72 -0.82 -3.39
N THR A 14 -10.36 -1.88 -4.10
CA THR A 14 -9.08 -2.60 -3.97
C THR A 14 -7.92 -1.86 -4.67
N ALA A 15 -8.21 -0.83 -5.48
CA ALA A 15 -7.20 -0.12 -6.24
C ALA A 15 -6.30 0.74 -5.35
N GLY A 16 -5.07 0.27 -5.15
CA GLY A 16 -4.05 1.01 -4.41
C GLY A 16 -3.35 2.10 -5.22
N VAL A 17 -2.32 2.70 -4.61
CA VAL A 17 -1.56 3.82 -5.19
C VAL A 17 -0.96 3.48 -6.56
N VAL A 18 -0.43 2.26 -6.72
CA VAL A 18 0.20 1.80 -7.97
C VAL A 18 -0.85 1.67 -9.07
N HIS A 19 -1.94 0.97 -8.77
CA HIS A 19 -3.04 0.76 -9.72
C HIS A 19 -3.67 2.09 -10.15
N MET A 20 -3.87 3.00 -9.19
CA MET A 20 -4.40 4.33 -9.45
C MET A 20 -3.45 5.20 -10.27
N ARG A 21 -2.13 5.08 -10.08
CA ARG A 21 -1.13 5.71 -10.96
C ARG A 21 -1.26 5.20 -12.38
N ASP A 22 -1.37 3.89 -12.57
CA ASP A 22 -1.41 3.28 -13.89
C ASP A 22 -2.72 3.63 -14.62
N MET A 23 -3.83 3.59 -13.91
CA MET A 23 -5.11 4.09 -14.40
C MET A 23 -5.04 5.56 -14.86
N LEU A 24 -4.37 6.42 -14.08
CA LEU A 24 -4.20 7.83 -14.46
C LEU A 24 -3.27 8.00 -15.66
N ARG A 25 -2.23 7.18 -15.78
CA ARG A 25 -1.35 7.16 -16.96
C ARG A 25 -2.07 6.70 -18.22
N LEU A 26 -2.91 5.66 -18.12
CA LEU A 26 -3.74 5.18 -19.22
C LEU A 26 -4.74 6.25 -19.70
N ARG A 27 -5.20 7.12 -18.79
CA ARG A 27 -6.01 8.30 -19.11
C ARG A 27 -5.20 9.51 -19.60
N GLY A 28 -3.89 9.36 -19.86
CA GLY A 28 -3.02 10.40 -20.39
C GLY A 28 -2.37 11.33 -19.36
N TYR A 29 -2.54 11.07 -18.05
CA TYR A 29 -1.91 11.89 -17.01
C TYR A 29 -0.52 11.37 -16.64
N LEU A 30 0.53 12.16 -16.92
CA LEU A 30 1.87 11.91 -16.39
C LEU A 30 1.95 12.28 -14.91
N VAL A 31 1.61 11.31 -14.04
CA VAL A 31 1.67 11.48 -12.59
C VAL A 31 2.57 10.43 -11.92
N ASN A 32 3.32 10.88 -10.92
CA ASN A 32 4.14 10.02 -10.08
C ASN A 32 3.34 9.43 -8.92
N ALA A 33 3.73 8.22 -8.47
CA ALA A 33 3.09 7.52 -7.34
C ALA A 33 3.07 8.37 -6.05
N LYS A 34 4.12 9.17 -5.80
CA LYS A 34 4.19 10.10 -4.64
C LYS A 34 3.03 11.10 -4.66
N ARG A 35 2.68 11.64 -5.83
CA ARG A 35 1.58 12.61 -6.00
C ARG A 35 0.23 11.95 -5.78
N VAL A 36 0.02 10.76 -6.36
CA VAL A 36 -1.22 9.98 -6.20
C VAL A 36 -1.45 9.65 -4.72
N ARG A 37 -0.43 9.13 -4.02
CA ARG A 37 -0.49 8.83 -2.58
C ARG A 37 -0.90 10.05 -1.75
N ARG A 38 -0.32 11.22 -2.03
CA ARG A 38 -0.64 12.47 -1.33
C ARG A 38 -2.10 12.87 -1.55
N LEU A 39 -2.61 12.73 -2.77
CA LEU A 39 -4.01 13.05 -3.08
C LEU A 39 -4.97 12.09 -2.38
N MET A 40 -4.72 10.77 -2.45
CA MET A 40 -5.53 9.77 -1.76
C MET A 40 -5.61 10.05 -0.25
N ARG A 41 -4.47 10.37 0.40
CA ARG A 41 -4.43 10.77 1.81
C ARG A 41 -5.23 12.05 2.09
N LYS A 42 -5.11 13.08 1.25
CA LYS A 42 -5.90 14.31 1.42
C LYS A 42 -7.41 14.08 1.30
N MET A 43 -7.83 13.08 0.53
CA MET A 43 -9.24 12.67 0.39
C MET A 43 -9.68 11.64 1.43
N ASN A 44 -8.78 11.24 2.34
CA ASN A 44 -9.01 10.17 3.30
C ASN A 44 -9.45 8.84 2.69
N ILE A 45 -8.96 8.55 1.47
CA ILE A 45 -9.24 7.32 0.74
C ILE A 45 -8.24 6.23 1.17
N LEU A 46 -8.78 5.13 1.67
CA LEU A 46 -8.05 3.94 2.08
C LEU A 46 -8.43 2.77 1.18
N VAL A 47 -7.44 1.93 0.88
CA VAL A 47 -7.63 0.79 0.01
C VAL A 47 -8.14 -0.39 0.83
N ILE A 48 -9.14 -1.09 0.31
CA ILE A 48 -9.73 -2.25 0.98
C ILE A 48 -9.10 -3.52 0.38
N TYR A 49 -8.07 -4.05 1.04
CA TYR A 49 -7.48 -5.35 0.75
C TYR A 49 -6.95 -5.99 2.04
N PRO A 50 -6.75 -7.32 2.09
CA PRO A 50 -6.12 -8.00 3.21
C PRO A 50 -4.71 -7.44 3.45
N GLN A 51 -4.54 -6.66 4.52
CA GLN A 51 -3.22 -6.18 4.93
C GLN A 51 -2.50 -7.28 5.71
N LYS A 52 -1.16 -7.23 5.71
CA LYS A 52 -0.37 -8.13 6.54
C LYS A 52 -0.78 -7.96 8.00
N SER A 53 -1.07 -9.07 8.67
CA SER A 53 -1.37 -9.07 10.11
C SER A 53 -0.09 -8.84 10.90
N LEU A 54 0.22 -7.58 11.19
CA LEU A 54 1.43 -7.18 11.93
C LEU A 54 1.47 -7.78 13.34
N THR A 55 0.29 -8.05 13.93
CA THR A 55 0.14 -8.61 15.28
C THR A 55 0.40 -10.11 15.36
N LYS A 56 0.05 -10.87 14.33
CA LYS A 56 0.18 -12.33 14.37
C LYS A 56 1.62 -12.80 14.19
N GLY A 57 2.52 -11.90 13.77
CA GLY A 57 3.90 -12.21 13.47
C GLY A 57 4.03 -13.27 12.37
N THR A 58 5.23 -13.41 11.81
CA THR A 58 5.61 -14.72 11.30
C THR A 58 5.84 -15.60 12.53
N VAL A 59 5.49 -16.89 12.50
CA VAL A 59 6.03 -17.85 13.48
C VAL A 59 7.52 -17.59 13.53
N ALA A 60 8.06 -17.19 14.69
CA ALA A 60 9.48 -16.92 14.82
C ALA A 60 10.20 -18.15 14.30
N SER A 61 10.80 -18.04 13.10
CA SER A 61 11.72 -19.04 12.60
C SER A 61 12.78 -19.16 13.67
N TYR A 62 12.74 -20.28 14.39
CA TYR A 62 13.57 -20.66 15.53
C TYR A 62 14.55 -19.58 16.01
N VAL A 63 14.20 -18.91 17.11
CA VAL A 63 15.23 -18.20 17.89
C VAL A 63 16.17 -19.29 18.41
N HIS A 64 17.34 -19.49 17.77
CA HIS A 64 18.35 -20.45 18.19
C HIS A 64 19.12 -19.88 19.39
N PRO A 65 18.81 -20.27 20.64
CA PRO A 65 19.39 -19.63 21.82
C PRO A 65 20.89 -19.91 21.95
N TYR A 66 21.34 -20.98 21.29
CA TYR A 66 22.72 -21.47 21.30
C TYR A 66 23.63 -20.80 20.26
N LEU A 67 23.09 -20.09 19.26
CA LEU A 67 23.94 -19.36 18.29
C LEU A 67 24.44 -18.00 18.83
N LEU A 68 23.82 -17.49 19.89
CA LEU A 68 24.24 -16.25 20.57
C LEU A 68 25.12 -16.51 21.81
N ARG A 69 25.37 -17.78 22.16
CA ARG A 69 26.12 -18.17 23.36
C ARG A 69 27.60 -18.35 23.02
N GLY A 70 28.34 -17.25 22.87
CA GLY A 70 29.79 -17.30 22.65
C GLY A 70 30.43 -16.15 21.88
N PHE A 71 29.65 -15.23 21.31
CA PHE A 71 30.19 -14.00 20.75
C PHE A 71 30.24 -12.92 21.84
N ARG A 72 31.47 -12.58 22.24
CA ARG A 72 31.80 -11.40 23.04
C ARG A 72 32.45 -10.36 22.13
#